data_AF-A0A9P6CBY2-F1
#
_entry.id   AF-A0A9P6CBY2-F1
#
_cell.length_a   1.000
_cell.length_b   1.000
_cell.length_c   1.000
_cell.angle_alpha   90.00
_cell.angle_beta   90.00
_cell.angle_gamma   90.00
#
_symmetry.space_group_name_H-M   'P 1'
#
loop_
_entity.id
_entity.type
_entity.pdbx_description
1 polymer ?
#
loop_
_entity_poly.entity_id
_entity_poly.type
_entity_poly.pdbx_seq_one_letter_code
_entity_poly.pdbx_strand_id
1 'polypeptide(L)'
;MAAELPLKIRVDIRDLWESPKSAVQKSVEELEKTLGYNISPQAQWPALWSGLKDRYPDKATFVPTVCRITIAWYERLRWRFESDHFPDWTEDFLNRLSGARGPGGKIHMYIEPSSTPQLQTTWKANTASFSLTIPKLDPPAQSKVESTFDKDFESIFTPSGDVSVNDDGWAEVASEPHAPALRVPPSQPSEDHPTIRRLPNSDTLPRPTELFAKTPPYFLKLDGNTIQCSHEPSLELLAAYLNKWGKTNTNDSLRRNVLKIELISSEFFPGTNDTLKIDYNMHSYGRPSINPTVILAFIEGVLGYKLIHTTGHTWLYKSDTLFK
;
A
#
# COMPACT_ATOMS: atom_id res chain seq x y z
N MET A 1 1.48 22.79 7.06
CA MET A 1 2.89 23.11 7.35
C MET A 1 3.55 21.83 7.81
N ALA A 2 4.52 21.31 7.05
CA ALA A 2 5.26 20.12 7.45
C ALA A 2 5.95 20.40 8.79
N ALA A 3 5.75 19.53 9.79
CA ALA A 3 6.42 19.66 11.07
C ALA A 3 7.93 19.53 10.83
N GLU A 4 8.67 20.63 11.01
CA GLU A 4 10.11 20.64 10.78
C GLU A 4 10.80 19.72 11.81
N LEU A 5 11.63 18.79 11.31
CA LEU A 5 12.32 17.84 12.16
C LEU A 5 13.34 18.54 13.06
N PRO A 6 13.46 18.15 14.36
CA PRO A 6 14.51 18.66 15.23
C PRO A 6 15.91 18.53 14.60
N LEU A 7 16.77 19.52 14.83
CA LEU A 7 18.12 19.57 14.23
C LEU A 7 18.92 18.29 14.46
N LYS A 8 18.92 17.76 15.68
CA LYS A 8 19.62 16.52 16.03
C LYS A 8 19.15 15.34 15.16
N ILE A 9 17.84 15.21 14.95
CA ILE A 9 17.26 14.15 14.11
C ILE A 9 17.71 14.31 12.65
N ARG A 10 17.72 15.54 12.12
CA ARG A 10 18.21 15.80 10.75
C ARG A 10 19.68 15.43 10.57
N VAL A 11 20.52 15.77 11.55
CA VAL A 11 21.95 15.39 11.54
C VAL A 11 22.10 13.88 11.56
N ASP A 12 21.38 13.19 12.45
CA ASP A 12 21.47 11.74 12.54
C ASP A 12 20.93 11.03 11.30
N ILE A 13 19.89 11.56 10.64
CA ILE A 13 19.43 11.02 9.35
C ILE A 13 20.54 11.11 8.31
N ARG A 14 21.16 12.28 8.16
CA ARG A 14 22.26 12.45 7.21
C ARG A 14 23.41 11.48 7.50
N ASP A 15 23.81 11.37 8.77
CA ASP A 15 25.03 10.66 9.15
C ASP A 15 24.84 9.14 9.26
N LEU A 16 23.68 8.68 9.75
CA LEU A 16 23.40 7.28 10.06
C LEU A 16 22.48 6.57 9.06
N TRP A 17 21.75 7.32 8.22
CA TRP A 17 20.81 6.75 7.26
C TRP A 17 21.22 7.01 5.80
N GLU A 18 21.40 8.28 5.44
CA GLU A 18 21.64 8.70 4.06
C GLU A 18 23.11 8.58 3.63
N SER A 19 24.03 8.70 4.59
CA SER A 19 25.46 8.54 4.31
C SER A 19 25.72 7.20 3.63
N PRO A 20 26.42 7.17 2.48
CA PRO A 20 26.82 5.92 1.81
C PRO A 20 27.71 5.03 2.68
N LYS A 21 28.34 5.62 3.70
CA LYS A 21 29.19 4.89 4.66
C LYS A 21 28.42 4.38 5.88
N SER A 22 27.12 4.67 5.96
CA SER A 22 26.30 4.28 7.10
C SER A 22 26.12 2.75 7.17
N ALA A 23 25.86 2.25 8.36
CA ALA A 23 25.61 0.82 8.55
C ALA A 23 24.35 0.35 7.79
N VAL A 24 23.32 1.20 7.69
CA VAL A 24 22.10 0.89 6.93
C VAL A 24 22.42 0.67 5.45
N GLN A 25 23.16 1.58 4.81
CA GLN A 25 23.50 1.43 3.39
C GLN A 25 24.40 0.21 3.15
N LYS A 26 25.33 -0.08 4.06
CA LYS A 26 26.15 -1.31 3.97
C LYS A 26 25.30 -2.58 4.02
N SER A 27 24.34 -2.68 4.95
CA SER A 27 23.45 -3.84 5.03
C SER A 27 22.57 -4.00 3.77
N VAL A 28 22.16 -2.89 3.16
CA VAL A 28 21.44 -2.90 1.87
C VAL A 28 22.32 -3.45 0.76
N GLU A 29 23.55 -2.94 0.62
CA GLU A 29 24.50 -3.40 -0.40
C GLU A 29 24.88 -4.87 -0.23
N GLU A 30 25.04 -5.33 1.01
CA GLU A 30 25.34 -6.73 1.31
C GLU A 30 24.20 -7.66 0.95
N LEU A 31 22.96 -7.32 1.33
CA LEU A 31 21.79 -8.11 0.93
C LEU A 31 21.61 -8.08 -0.59
N GLU A 32 21.83 -6.94 -1.26
CA GLU A 32 21.73 -6.84 -2.72
C GLU A 32 22.74 -7.77 -3.41
N LYS A 33 23.97 -7.90 -2.89
CA LYS A 33 24.96 -8.85 -3.40
C LYS A 33 24.51 -10.30 -3.26
N THR A 34 23.86 -10.65 -2.15
CA THR A 34 23.38 -12.01 -1.90
C THR A 34 22.13 -12.33 -2.74
N LEU A 35 21.18 -11.39 -2.81
CA LEU A 35 19.85 -11.61 -3.37
C LEU A 35 19.76 -11.29 -4.87
N GLY A 36 20.64 -10.41 -5.36
CA GLY A 36 20.58 -9.87 -6.72
C GLY A 36 19.48 -8.82 -6.96
N TYR A 37 18.77 -8.40 -5.90
CA TYR A 37 17.80 -7.31 -5.96
C TYR A 37 18.08 -6.25 -4.89
N ASN A 38 17.85 -4.99 -5.26
CA ASN A 38 17.98 -3.85 -4.35
C ASN A 38 16.66 -3.66 -3.58
N ILE A 39 16.65 -4.00 -2.29
CA ILE A 39 15.56 -3.67 -1.37
C ILE A 39 15.92 -2.36 -0.65
N SER A 40 15.36 -1.24 -1.09
CA SER A 40 15.70 0.10 -0.61
C SER A 40 14.78 0.54 0.55
N PRO A 41 15.34 0.93 1.71
CA PRO A 41 14.53 1.34 2.85
C PRO A 41 14.09 2.81 2.70
N GLN A 42 12.80 3.05 2.89
CA GLN A 42 12.13 4.33 2.71
C GLN A 42 11.48 4.76 4.04
N ALA A 43 11.99 5.85 4.63
CA ALA A 43 11.52 6.37 5.91
C ALA A 43 10.90 7.77 5.73
N GLN A 44 9.61 7.90 6.03
CA GLN A 44 8.96 9.21 6.12
C GLN A 44 9.24 9.83 7.48
N TRP A 45 10.45 10.39 7.64
CA TRP A 45 10.96 10.87 8.92
C TRP A 45 10.03 11.81 9.69
N PRO A 46 9.34 12.80 9.06
CA PRO A 46 8.37 13.63 9.77
C PRO A 46 7.20 12.83 10.36
N ALA A 47 6.69 11.83 9.62
CA ALA A 47 5.59 10.98 10.07
C ALA A 47 6.03 10.03 11.19
N LEU A 48 7.20 9.41 11.05
CA LEU A 48 7.80 8.56 12.08
C LEU A 48 8.05 9.34 13.37
N TRP A 49 8.66 10.53 13.27
CA TRP A 49 8.87 11.39 14.42
C TRP A 49 7.55 11.80 15.06
N SER A 50 6.56 12.23 14.27
CA SER A 50 5.25 12.60 14.82
C SER A 50 4.55 11.46 15.56
N GLY A 51 4.69 10.23 15.06
CA GLY A 51 4.05 9.03 15.64
C GLY A 51 4.79 8.42 16.84
N LEU A 52 6.08 8.73 16.99
CA LEU A 52 6.95 8.09 17.99
C LEU A 52 7.60 9.07 18.97
N LYS A 53 7.54 10.39 18.74
CA LYS A 53 8.23 11.41 19.57
C LYS A 53 8.02 11.27 21.07
N ASP A 54 6.81 10.89 21.50
CA ASP A 54 6.46 10.77 22.92
C ASP A 54 7.25 9.64 23.60
N ARG A 55 7.75 8.68 22.82
CA ARG A 55 8.61 7.58 23.30
C ARG A 55 10.09 7.96 23.38
N TYR A 56 10.53 8.96 22.62
CA TYR A 56 11.95 9.33 22.51
C TYR A 56 12.20 10.69 23.16
N PRO A 57 12.24 10.76 24.51
CA PRO A 57 12.55 12.01 25.21
C PRO A 57 13.94 12.50 24.84
N ASP A 58 14.89 11.58 24.66
CA ASP A 58 16.17 11.85 24.03
C ASP A 58 16.09 11.67 22.51
N LYS A 59 16.05 12.79 21.80
CA LYS A 59 16.05 12.87 20.34
C LYS A 59 17.25 12.18 19.69
N ALA A 60 18.38 12.08 20.40
CA ALA A 60 19.59 11.42 19.90
C ALA A 60 19.44 9.90 19.81
N THR A 61 18.43 9.31 20.45
CA THR A 61 18.21 7.85 20.44
C THR A 61 17.22 7.39 19.37
N PHE A 62 16.43 8.32 18.82
CA PHE A 62 15.37 8.02 17.84
C PHE A 62 15.92 7.41 16.55
N VAL A 63 16.72 8.17 15.81
CA VAL A 63 17.27 7.72 14.52
C VAL A 63 18.16 6.48 14.67
N PRO A 64 19.08 6.40 15.67
CA PRO A 64 19.84 5.16 15.90
C PRO A 64 18.98 3.93 16.14
N THR A 65 17.86 4.06 16.86
CA THR A 65 16.95 2.93 17.11
C THR A 65 16.27 2.46 15.83
N VAL A 66 15.79 3.40 15.01
CA VAL A 66 15.23 3.08 13.68
C VAL A 66 16.27 2.37 12.82
N CYS A 67 17.49 2.92 12.74
CA CYS A 67 18.60 2.31 11.99
C CYS A 67 18.90 0.90 12.48
N ARG A 68 18.98 0.68 13.79
CA ARG A 68 19.27 -0.64 14.37
C ARG A 68 18.22 -1.69 14.01
N ILE A 69 16.94 -1.34 14.08
CA ILE A 69 15.84 -2.25 13.72
C ILE A 69 15.90 -2.57 12.21
N THR A 70 16.13 -1.57 11.38
CA THR A 70 16.29 -1.75 9.93
C THR A 70 17.49 -2.64 9.60
N ILE A 71 18.65 -2.41 10.21
CA ILE A 71 19.85 -3.24 10.02
C ILE A 71 19.56 -4.69 10.41
N ALA A 72 18.95 -4.91 11.58
CA ALA A 72 18.60 -6.25 12.04
C ALA A 72 17.65 -6.97 11.06
N TRP A 73 16.74 -6.24 10.42
CA TRP A 73 15.88 -6.81 9.37
C TRP A 73 16.69 -7.30 8.16
N TYR A 74 17.62 -6.47 7.67
CA TYR A 74 18.49 -6.83 6.53
C TYR A 74 19.41 -8.01 6.87
N GLU A 75 20.06 -7.96 8.03
CA GLU A 75 20.96 -9.02 8.48
C GLU A 75 20.22 -10.34 8.67
N ARG A 76 19.01 -10.31 9.25
CA ARG A 76 18.22 -11.53 9.46
C ARG A 76 17.72 -12.12 8.15
N LEU A 77 17.26 -11.27 7.24
CA LEU A 77 16.84 -11.72 5.91
C LEU A 77 18.02 -12.33 5.15
N ARG A 78 19.18 -11.67 5.17
CA ARG A 78 20.42 -12.15 4.55
C ARG A 78 20.85 -13.50 5.13
N TRP A 79 20.87 -13.63 6.46
CA TRP A 79 21.20 -14.90 7.12
C TRP A 79 20.28 -16.04 6.66
N ARG A 80 18.98 -15.75 6.44
CA ARG A 80 18.02 -16.74 5.97
C ARG A 80 18.32 -17.23 4.55
N PHE A 81 18.80 -16.34 3.67
CA PHE A 81 19.26 -16.69 2.31
C PHE A 81 20.58 -17.46 2.29
N GLU A 82 21.49 -17.14 3.20
CA GLU A 82 22.78 -17.82 3.31
C GLU A 82 22.69 -19.16 4.05
N SER A 83 21.52 -19.46 4.64
CA SER A 83 21.28 -20.66 5.42
C SER A 83 20.66 -21.77 4.57
N ASP A 84 21.32 -22.92 4.52
CA ASP A 84 20.83 -24.13 3.84
C ASP A 84 19.58 -24.76 4.51
N HIS A 85 19.08 -24.17 5.60
CA HIS A 85 17.91 -24.66 6.34
C HIS A 85 16.58 -24.32 5.65
N PHE A 86 16.57 -23.39 4.70
CA PHE A 86 15.34 -22.86 4.09
C PHE A 86 15.37 -22.82 2.54
N PRO A 87 15.74 -23.92 1.85
CA PRO A 87 15.88 -23.91 0.39
C PRO A 87 14.55 -23.62 -0.31
N ASP A 88 13.47 -24.31 0.08
CA ASP A 88 12.15 -24.16 -0.54
C ASP A 88 11.57 -22.75 -0.31
N TRP A 89 11.75 -22.21 0.90
CA TRP A 89 11.32 -20.85 1.23
C TRP A 89 12.11 -19.81 0.45
N THR A 90 13.43 -20.03 0.27
CA THR A 90 14.30 -19.14 -0.50
C THR A 90 13.87 -19.08 -1.96
N GLU A 91 13.58 -20.23 -2.55
CA GLU A 91 13.08 -20.30 -3.93
C GLU A 91 11.73 -19.61 -4.09
N ASP A 92 10.75 -19.88 -3.20
CA ASP A 92 9.44 -19.22 -3.22
C ASP A 92 9.58 -17.69 -3.06
N PHE A 93 10.44 -17.24 -2.14
CA PHE A 93 10.69 -15.82 -1.93
C PHE A 93 11.26 -15.15 -3.20
N LEU A 94 12.28 -15.74 -3.82
CA LEU A 94 12.89 -15.20 -5.04
C LEU A 94 11.91 -15.19 -6.21
N ASN A 95 11.10 -16.25 -6.35
CA ASN A 95 10.04 -16.31 -7.37
C ASN A 95 9.04 -15.17 -7.19
N ARG A 96 8.59 -14.91 -5.96
CA ARG A 96 7.67 -13.80 -5.67
C ARG A 96 8.31 -12.44 -5.91
N LEU A 97 9.57 -12.24 -5.58
CA LEU A 97 10.27 -10.99 -5.86
C LEU A 97 10.47 -10.73 -7.35
N SER A 98 10.73 -11.78 -8.14
CA SER A 98 10.90 -11.64 -9.59
C SER A 98 9.64 -11.12 -10.29
N GLY A 99 8.46 -11.53 -9.82
CA GLY A 99 7.16 -11.07 -10.30
C GLY A 99 6.75 -9.67 -9.80
N ALA A 100 7.49 -9.12 -8.83
CA ALA A 100 7.15 -7.90 -8.11
C ALA A 100 7.96 -6.66 -8.55
N ARG A 101 8.66 -6.71 -9.70
CA ARG A 101 9.51 -5.60 -10.13
C ARG A 101 8.71 -4.34 -10.49
N GLY A 102 8.98 -3.25 -9.78
CA GLY A 102 8.66 -1.90 -10.23
C GLY A 102 9.60 -1.38 -11.33
N PRO A 103 9.32 -0.22 -11.93
CA PRO A 103 10.22 0.42 -12.89
C PRO A 103 11.61 0.62 -12.28
N GLY A 104 12.66 0.08 -12.93
CA GLY A 104 14.05 0.17 -12.45
C GLY A 104 14.51 -0.95 -11.52
N GLY A 105 13.71 -2.01 -11.29
CA GLY A 105 14.16 -3.23 -10.61
C GLY A 105 14.43 -3.11 -9.11
N LYS A 106 14.00 -2.00 -8.49
CA LYS A 106 14.11 -1.76 -7.05
C LYS A 106 12.84 -2.15 -6.33
N ILE A 107 12.99 -2.73 -5.16
CA ILE A 107 11.89 -3.10 -4.25
C ILE A 107 11.98 -2.16 -3.06
N HIS A 108 10.86 -1.55 -2.68
CA HIS A 108 10.85 -0.60 -1.58
C HIS A 108 10.49 -1.30 -0.26
N MET A 109 11.12 -0.88 0.83
CA MET A 109 10.71 -1.22 2.19
C MET A 109 10.29 0.06 2.91
N TYR A 110 9.00 0.23 3.20
CA TYR A 110 8.49 1.39 3.91
C TYR A 110 8.57 1.20 5.42
N ILE A 111 9.11 2.20 6.11
CA ILE A 111 9.24 2.20 7.57
C ILE A 111 8.17 3.10 8.15
N GLU A 112 7.29 2.49 8.94
CA GLU A 112 6.06 3.11 9.44
C GLU A 112 5.98 2.99 10.96
N PRO A 113 5.36 3.95 11.67
CA PRO A 113 5.07 3.77 13.09
C PRO A 113 4.00 2.67 13.25
N SER A 114 4.20 1.77 14.22
CA SER A 114 3.24 0.69 14.46
C SER A 114 1.97 1.21 15.13
N SER A 115 0.82 0.72 14.67
CA SER A 115 -0.46 0.84 15.37
C SER A 115 -0.60 -0.20 16.49
N THR A 116 0.23 -1.25 16.47
CA THR A 116 0.23 -2.36 17.42
C THR A 116 1.46 -2.29 18.33
N PRO A 117 1.44 -2.98 19.48
CA PRO A 117 2.58 -3.01 20.38
C PRO A 117 3.79 -3.80 19.84
N GLN A 118 3.64 -4.47 18.69
CA GLN A 118 4.63 -5.40 18.15
C GLN A 118 5.36 -4.77 16.96
N LEU A 119 6.64 -5.13 16.86
CA LEU A 119 7.43 -5.02 15.64
C LEU A 119 6.83 -5.99 14.63
N GLN A 120 6.63 -5.55 13.40
CA GLN A 120 6.08 -6.42 12.36
C GLN A 120 6.70 -6.09 11.01
N THR A 121 6.99 -7.13 10.22
CA THR A 121 7.30 -7.00 8.79
C THR A 121 6.23 -7.69 7.95
N THR A 122 5.73 -7.02 6.91
CA THR A 122 4.73 -7.59 6.00
C THR A 122 5.05 -7.28 4.55
N TRP A 123 4.58 -8.13 3.64
CA TRP A 123 4.58 -7.84 2.21
C TRP A 123 3.27 -7.18 1.79
N LYS A 124 3.35 -6.01 1.15
CA LYS A 124 2.22 -5.32 0.54
C LYS A 124 2.17 -5.71 -0.94
N ALA A 125 1.39 -6.74 -1.27
CA ALA A 125 1.30 -7.30 -2.62
C ALA A 125 0.81 -6.29 -3.67
N ASN A 126 -0.04 -5.34 -3.27
CA ASN A 126 -0.56 -4.28 -4.14
C ASN A 126 0.53 -3.28 -4.58
N THR A 127 1.53 -3.01 -3.75
CA THR A 127 2.61 -2.06 -4.04
C THR A 127 3.95 -2.73 -4.28
N ALA A 128 3.98 -4.07 -4.27
CA ALA A 128 5.20 -4.86 -4.40
C ALA A 128 6.32 -4.36 -3.47
N SER A 129 5.98 -4.12 -2.22
CA SER A 129 6.88 -3.48 -1.25
C SER A 129 6.78 -4.13 0.12
N PHE A 130 7.89 -4.11 0.87
CA PHE A 130 7.89 -4.46 2.28
C PHE A 130 7.38 -3.30 3.13
N SER A 131 6.81 -3.64 4.28
CA SER A 131 6.40 -2.70 5.32
C SER A 131 7.00 -3.14 6.65
N LEU A 132 7.79 -2.28 7.27
CA LEU A 132 8.43 -2.52 8.57
C LEU A 132 7.85 -1.54 9.59
N THR A 133 7.12 -2.05 10.58
CA THR A 133 6.44 -1.23 11.59
C THR A 133 7.27 -1.13 12.87
N ILE A 134 7.51 0.08 13.36
CA ILE A 134 8.28 0.32 14.58
C ILE A 134 7.34 0.47 15.77
N PRO A 135 7.43 -0.40 16.80
CA PRO A 135 6.53 -0.38 17.93
C PRO A 135 6.65 0.90 18.76
N LYS A 136 5.53 1.32 19.37
CA LYS A 136 5.48 2.45 20.30
C LYS A 136 5.97 2.11 21.72
N LEU A 137 6.26 0.85 21.99
CA LEU A 137 6.75 0.33 23.27
C LEU A 137 8.29 0.30 23.32
N ASP A 138 8.82 -0.02 24.50
CA ASP A 138 10.25 -0.18 24.72
C ASP A 138 10.88 -1.08 23.65
N PRO A 139 12.05 -0.69 23.10
CA PRO A 139 12.69 -1.47 22.07
C PRO A 139 12.95 -2.88 22.60
N PRO A 140 12.43 -3.92 21.93
CA PRO A 140 12.64 -5.29 22.36
C PRO A 140 14.14 -5.62 22.39
N ALA A 141 14.53 -6.52 23.29
CA ALA A 141 15.89 -7.08 23.28
C ALA A 141 16.23 -7.62 21.88
N GLN A 142 17.50 -7.58 21.49
CA GLN A 142 17.92 -7.96 20.14
C GLN A 142 17.46 -9.38 19.77
N SER A 143 17.56 -10.35 20.69
CA SER A 143 17.06 -11.71 20.50
C SER A 143 15.56 -11.77 20.18
N LYS A 144 14.78 -10.87 20.78
CA LYS A 144 13.34 -10.76 20.53
C LYS A 144 13.07 -10.16 19.15
N VAL A 145 13.84 -9.15 18.72
CA VAL A 145 13.77 -8.58 17.36
C VAL A 145 13.98 -9.66 16.31
N GLU A 146 15.05 -10.45 16.46
CA GLU A 146 15.41 -11.52 15.52
C GLU A 146 14.31 -12.60 15.46
N SER A 147 13.84 -13.08 16.62
CA SER A 147 12.77 -14.08 16.67
C SER A 147 11.45 -13.59 16.06
N THR A 148 11.15 -12.29 16.18
CA THR A 148 9.96 -11.69 15.56
C THR A 148 10.11 -11.69 14.04
N PHE A 149 11.27 -11.30 13.52
CA PHE A 149 11.50 -11.34 12.08
C PHE A 149 11.47 -12.74 11.51
N ASP A 150 11.97 -13.76 12.21
CA ASP A 150 11.86 -15.15 11.74
C ASP A 150 10.42 -15.59 11.52
N LYS A 151 9.58 -15.33 12.53
CA LYS A 151 8.15 -15.63 12.49
C LYS A 151 7.45 -14.86 11.37
N ASP A 152 7.76 -13.59 11.22
CA ASP A 152 7.15 -12.77 10.18
C ASP A 152 7.61 -13.20 8.78
N PHE A 153 8.90 -13.58 8.60
CA PHE A 153 9.43 -14.08 7.34
C PHE A 153 8.81 -15.40 6.90
N GLU A 154 8.43 -16.28 7.84
CA GLU A 154 7.68 -17.49 7.53
C GLU A 154 6.30 -17.20 6.92
N SER A 155 5.67 -16.11 7.36
CA SER A 155 4.32 -15.73 6.96
C SER A 155 4.26 -14.52 6.03
N ILE A 156 5.41 -14.02 5.55
CA ILE A 156 5.50 -12.69 4.93
C ILE A 156 4.66 -12.54 3.67
N PHE A 157 4.45 -13.63 2.93
CA PHE A 157 3.61 -13.67 1.72
C PHE A 157 2.26 -14.36 1.91
N THR A 158 1.97 -14.86 3.12
CA THR A 158 0.65 -15.40 3.42
C THR A 158 -0.31 -14.23 3.65
N PRO A 159 -1.46 -14.18 2.96
CA PRO A 159 -2.43 -13.13 3.20
C PRO A 159 -2.89 -13.25 4.65
N SER A 160 -2.69 -12.17 5.42
CA SER A 160 -3.16 -12.08 6.80
C SER A 160 -4.71 -12.05 6.81
N GLY A 161 -5.34 -13.22 6.72
CA GLY A 161 -6.64 -13.44 7.33
C GLY A 161 -6.43 -13.57 8.83
N ASP A 162 -7.32 -13.00 9.64
CA ASP A 162 -7.33 -13.10 11.10
C ASP A 162 -6.91 -14.50 11.56
N VAL A 163 -5.68 -14.63 12.07
CA VAL A 163 -5.27 -15.83 12.79
C VAL A 163 -5.80 -15.65 14.21
N SER A 164 -7.08 -15.96 14.38
CA SER A 164 -7.57 -16.44 15.66
C SER A 164 -6.82 -17.73 15.97
N VAL A 165 -5.98 -17.65 16.99
CA VAL A 165 -5.38 -18.81 17.65
C VAL A 165 -6.53 -19.75 18.03
N ASN A 166 -6.60 -20.91 17.39
CA ASN A 166 -7.18 -22.08 18.01
C ASN A 166 -6.17 -23.21 17.83
N ASP A 167 -5.48 -23.44 18.94
CA ASP A 167 -4.67 -24.60 19.23
C ASP A 167 -5.59 -25.82 19.40
N ASP A 168 -5.00 -27.00 19.20
CA ASP A 168 -5.54 -28.33 19.46
C ASP A 168 -6.61 -28.94 18.51
N GLY A 169 -6.20 -30.02 17.85
CA GLY A 169 -6.89 -31.28 18.13
C GLY A 169 -7.12 -32.25 16.97
N TRP A 170 -6.18 -33.19 16.81
CA TRP A 170 -6.40 -34.61 16.53
C TRP A 170 -6.97 -35.05 15.16
N ALA A 171 -6.16 -35.86 14.49
CA ALA A 171 -6.53 -36.70 13.36
C ALA A 171 -7.53 -37.80 13.75
N GLU A 172 -8.41 -38.20 12.83
CA GLU A 172 -8.88 -39.59 12.77
C GLU A 172 -9.34 -39.98 11.36
N VAL A 173 -9.02 -41.22 11.00
CA VAL A 173 -9.05 -41.83 9.66
C VAL A 173 -10.19 -42.85 9.57
N ALA A 174 -10.89 -42.84 8.42
CA ALA A 174 -11.73 -43.90 7.80
C ALA A 174 -12.95 -44.42 8.62
N SER A 175 -14.10 -44.80 8.03
CA SER A 175 -14.29 -45.73 6.92
C SER A 175 -15.76 -45.72 6.44
N GLU A 176 -15.98 -45.96 5.14
CA GLU A 176 -17.26 -46.39 4.51
C GLU A 176 -17.75 -47.76 5.08
N PRO A 177 -19.05 -48.21 4.97
CA PRO A 177 -19.65 -48.68 3.69
C PRO A 177 -21.21 -48.66 3.48
N HIS A 178 -21.56 -48.68 2.17
CA HIS A 178 -22.68 -49.39 1.49
C HIS A 178 -24.12 -48.81 1.38
N ALA A 179 -24.40 -48.18 0.21
CA ALA A 179 -25.36 -48.49 -0.89
C ALA A 179 -26.77 -49.11 -0.60
N PRO A 180 -27.85 -48.87 -1.41
CA PRO A 180 -27.85 -49.03 -2.88
C PRO A 180 -28.64 -48.03 -3.76
N ALA A 181 -28.04 -47.80 -4.94
CA ALA A 181 -28.54 -47.62 -6.32
C ALA A 181 -29.99 -47.20 -6.62
N LEU A 182 -30.11 -46.17 -7.48
CA LEU A 182 -31.00 -46.15 -8.66
C LEU A 182 -30.32 -45.40 -9.82
N ARG A 183 -30.32 -46.02 -10.99
CA ARG A 183 -29.62 -45.65 -12.24
C ARG A 183 -30.44 -44.71 -13.14
N VAL A 184 -29.81 -43.70 -13.75
CA VAL A 184 -30.15 -43.10 -15.07
C VAL A 184 -28.87 -42.45 -15.69
N PRO A 185 -28.77 -42.11 -17.00
CA PRO A 185 -27.70 -42.49 -17.93
C PRO A 185 -26.62 -41.40 -18.15
N PRO A 186 -25.54 -41.67 -18.93
CA PRO A 186 -24.31 -40.89 -18.87
C PRO A 186 -24.43 -39.56 -19.62
N SER A 187 -24.35 -38.45 -18.88
CA SER A 187 -23.82 -37.19 -19.41
C SER A 187 -22.36 -37.15 -19.00
N GLN A 188 -21.44 -37.16 -19.95
CA GLN A 188 -20.02 -36.96 -19.68
C GLN A 188 -19.85 -35.68 -18.84
N PRO A 189 -19.29 -35.74 -17.63
CA PRO A 189 -18.73 -34.55 -17.04
C PRO A 189 -17.49 -34.22 -17.87
N SER A 190 -17.52 -33.06 -18.54
CA SER A 190 -16.28 -32.44 -18.98
C SER A 190 -15.44 -32.27 -17.73
N GLU A 191 -14.29 -32.91 -17.72
CA GLU A 191 -13.27 -32.69 -16.71
C GLU A 191 -12.99 -31.19 -16.66
N ASP A 192 -13.27 -30.57 -15.51
CA ASP A 192 -12.89 -29.19 -15.18
C ASP A 192 -11.36 -29.11 -15.11
N HIS A 193 -10.72 -29.08 -16.27
CA HIS A 193 -9.34 -28.64 -16.36
C HIS A 193 -9.30 -27.14 -16.03
N PRO A 194 -8.36 -26.68 -15.17
CA PRO A 194 -8.18 -25.26 -14.93
C PRO A 194 -7.91 -24.58 -16.26
N THR A 195 -8.87 -23.77 -16.73
CA THR A 195 -8.74 -23.07 -18.00
C THR A 195 -7.61 -22.05 -17.82
N ILE A 196 -6.44 -22.35 -18.40
CA ILE A 196 -5.31 -21.42 -18.42
C ILE A 196 -5.75 -20.20 -19.21
N ARG A 197 -6.20 -19.16 -18.53
CA ARG A 197 -6.48 -17.84 -19.13
C ARG A 197 -5.15 -17.22 -19.53
N ARG A 198 -4.85 -17.27 -20.82
CA ARG A 198 -3.72 -16.53 -21.39
C ARG A 198 -4.01 -15.03 -21.34
N LEU A 199 -3.05 -14.26 -20.85
CA LEU A 199 -3.14 -12.80 -20.87
C LEU A 199 -3.15 -12.29 -22.32
N PRO A 200 -3.90 -11.22 -22.62
CA PRO A 200 -3.87 -10.60 -23.95
C PRO A 200 -2.49 -10.01 -24.23
N ASN A 201 -2.08 -10.01 -25.51
CA ASN A 201 -0.85 -9.36 -25.94
C ASN A 201 -0.97 -7.83 -25.78
N SER A 202 0.09 -7.15 -25.35
CA SER A 202 0.11 -5.69 -25.18
C SER A 202 -0.31 -4.95 -26.45
N ASP A 203 0.07 -5.47 -27.62
CA ASP A 203 -0.21 -4.84 -28.92
C ASP A 203 -1.69 -4.94 -29.33
N THR A 204 -2.45 -5.79 -28.64
CA THR A 204 -3.89 -6.00 -28.90
C THR A 204 -4.78 -5.21 -27.95
N LEU A 205 -4.19 -4.54 -26.96
CA LEU A 205 -4.95 -3.75 -25.99
C LEU A 205 -5.35 -2.39 -26.61
N PRO A 206 -6.62 -1.97 -26.43
CA PRO A 206 -7.05 -0.64 -26.83
C PRO A 206 -6.33 0.43 -26.01
N ARG A 207 -6.42 1.68 -26.48
CA ARG A 207 -5.83 2.82 -25.76
C ARG A 207 -6.38 2.88 -24.32
N PRO A 208 -5.58 3.31 -23.34
CA PRO A 208 -5.97 3.39 -21.93
C PRO A 208 -7.33 4.05 -21.69
N THR A 209 -7.61 5.16 -22.38
CA THR A 209 -8.89 5.89 -22.31
C THR A 209 -10.07 5.02 -22.74
N GLU A 210 -9.91 4.20 -23.79
CA GLU A 210 -10.95 3.28 -24.28
C GLU A 210 -11.04 2.02 -23.43
N LEU A 211 -9.90 1.53 -22.94
CA LEU A 211 -9.81 0.35 -22.08
C LEU A 211 -10.53 0.60 -20.76
N PHE A 212 -10.18 1.68 -20.06
CA PHE A 212 -10.75 2.00 -18.75
C PHE A 212 -12.13 2.64 -18.82
N ALA A 213 -12.61 3.05 -20.00
CA ALA A 213 -14.01 3.42 -20.19
C ALA A 213 -14.97 2.20 -20.28
N LYS A 214 -14.46 1.01 -20.60
CA LYS A 214 -15.28 -0.18 -20.89
C LYS A 214 -14.97 -1.38 -20.00
N THR A 215 -14.03 -1.25 -19.07
CA THR A 215 -13.53 -2.36 -18.27
C THR A 215 -13.79 -2.09 -16.78
N PRO A 216 -15.00 -2.37 -16.28
CA PRO A 216 -15.21 -2.42 -14.84
C PRO A 216 -14.39 -3.57 -14.23
N PRO A 217 -14.03 -3.49 -12.95
CA PRO A 217 -14.49 -2.48 -11.99
C PRO A 217 -13.71 -1.17 -12.06
N TYR A 218 -14.42 -0.07 -11.84
CA TYR A 218 -13.82 1.26 -11.67
C TYR A 218 -13.47 1.49 -10.22
N PHE A 219 -12.30 2.07 -9.98
CA PHE A 219 -11.83 2.40 -8.65
C PHE A 219 -11.77 3.91 -8.47
N LEU A 220 -12.14 4.37 -7.27
CA LEU A 220 -12.03 5.75 -6.87
C LEU A 220 -11.46 5.82 -5.46
N LYS A 221 -10.41 6.61 -5.27
CA LYS A 221 -9.79 6.87 -3.98
C LYS A 221 -9.92 8.35 -3.66
N LEU A 222 -10.50 8.68 -2.51
CA LEU A 222 -10.48 10.02 -1.94
C LEU A 222 -9.47 10.06 -0.79
N ASP A 223 -8.53 10.99 -0.85
CA ASP A 223 -7.46 11.16 0.14
C ASP A 223 -7.27 12.65 0.45
N GLY A 224 -7.77 13.09 1.60
CA GLY A 224 -7.82 14.51 1.96
C GLY A 224 -8.59 15.34 0.94
N ASN A 225 -7.85 16.10 0.12
CA ASN A 225 -8.40 16.99 -0.91
C ASN A 225 -8.12 16.52 -2.35
N THR A 226 -7.64 15.29 -2.51
CA THR A 226 -7.28 14.69 -3.79
C THR A 226 -8.14 13.48 -4.04
N ILE A 227 -8.70 13.39 -5.25
CA ILE A 227 -9.53 12.27 -5.69
C ILE A 227 -8.84 11.65 -6.91
N GLN A 228 -8.54 10.36 -6.83
CA GLN A 228 -7.96 9.59 -7.93
C GLN A 228 -9.01 8.61 -8.43
N CYS A 229 -9.18 8.49 -9.74
CA CYS A 229 -10.18 7.61 -10.31
C CYS A 229 -9.71 7.00 -11.63
N SER A 230 -10.00 5.71 -11.82
CA SER A 230 -9.73 5.01 -13.08
C SER A 230 -10.67 5.39 -14.22
N HIS A 231 -11.75 6.13 -13.94
CA HIS A 231 -12.79 6.49 -14.90
C HIS A 231 -12.91 8.01 -15.01
N GLU A 232 -12.22 8.59 -16.02
CA GLU A 232 -12.15 10.03 -16.27
C GLU A 232 -13.52 10.74 -16.31
N PRO A 233 -14.56 10.24 -17.01
CA PRO A 233 -15.86 10.92 -17.06
C PRO A 233 -16.51 11.11 -15.69
N SER A 234 -16.24 10.21 -14.72
CA SER A 234 -16.71 10.38 -13.35
C SER A 234 -16.05 11.59 -12.66
N LEU A 235 -14.75 11.81 -12.91
CA LEU A 235 -14.04 12.98 -12.39
C LEU A 235 -14.49 14.27 -13.05
N GLU A 236 -14.68 14.26 -14.36
CA GLU A 236 -15.17 15.43 -15.10
C GLU A 236 -16.56 15.84 -14.63
N LEU A 237 -17.47 14.88 -14.44
CA LEU A 237 -18.81 15.15 -13.94
C LEU A 237 -18.78 15.75 -12.53
N LEU A 238 -17.96 15.19 -11.64
CA LEU A 238 -17.78 15.71 -10.29
C LEU A 238 -17.17 17.12 -10.31
N ALA A 239 -16.15 17.36 -11.14
CA ALA A 239 -15.53 18.67 -11.30
C ALA A 239 -16.53 19.71 -11.82
N ALA A 240 -17.33 19.35 -12.83
CA ALA A 240 -18.39 20.21 -13.37
C ALA A 240 -19.47 20.52 -12.33
N TYR A 241 -19.89 19.52 -11.55
CA TYR A 241 -20.86 19.70 -10.48
C TYR A 241 -20.35 20.66 -9.40
N LEU A 242 -19.13 20.45 -8.91
CA LEU A 242 -18.53 21.29 -7.87
C LEU A 242 -18.26 22.71 -8.37
N ASN A 243 -17.90 22.89 -9.65
CA ASN A 243 -17.73 24.23 -10.24
C ASN A 243 -19.07 24.96 -10.41
N LYS A 244 -20.14 24.24 -10.79
CA LYS A 244 -21.46 24.82 -11.00
C LYS A 244 -22.13 25.27 -9.70
N TRP A 245 -21.98 24.49 -8.63
CA TRP A 245 -22.67 24.71 -7.36
C TRP A 245 -21.75 25.21 -6.24
N GLY A 246 -20.46 25.42 -6.54
CA GLY A 246 -19.48 25.91 -5.60
C GLY A 246 -19.81 27.32 -5.11
N LYS A 247 -19.51 27.58 -3.83
CA LYS A 247 -19.68 28.92 -3.26
C LYS A 247 -18.81 29.93 -4.01
N THR A 248 -19.44 30.94 -4.60
CA THR A 248 -18.76 32.07 -5.22
C THR A 248 -18.14 32.98 -4.16
N ASN A 249 -16.94 33.51 -4.43
CA ASN A 249 -16.31 34.49 -3.58
C ASN A 249 -16.87 35.89 -3.88
N THR A 250 -17.68 36.43 -2.97
CA THR A 250 -18.25 37.78 -3.09
C THR A 250 -17.17 38.88 -3.07
N ASN A 251 -15.99 38.59 -2.51
CA ASN A 251 -14.86 39.53 -2.43
C ASN A 251 -13.95 39.47 -3.67
N ASP A 252 -14.23 38.59 -4.63
CA ASP A 252 -13.52 38.53 -5.90
C ASP A 252 -14.33 39.22 -6.99
N SER A 253 -13.75 40.26 -7.60
CA SER A 253 -14.34 40.97 -8.75
C SER A 253 -14.68 40.06 -9.93
N LEU A 254 -13.95 38.95 -10.08
CA LEU A 254 -14.17 37.95 -11.13
C LEU A 254 -15.20 36.89 -10.73
N ARG A 255 -15.80 37.00 -9.54
CA ARG A 255 -16.80 36.07 -8.99
C ARG A 255 -16.37 34.60 -9.15
N ARG A 256 -15.09 34.31 -8.93
CA ARG A 256 -14.60 32.93 -8.98
C ARG A 256 -15.06 32.17 -7.74
N ASN A 257 -15.09 30.85 -7.86
CA ASN A 257 -15.40 29.98 -6.73
C ASN A 257 -14.33 30.10 -5.64
N VAL A 258 -14.77 29.95 -4.39
CA VAL A 258 -13.91 29.92 -3.20
C VAL A 258 -12.95 28.73 -3.27
N LEU A 259 -13.43 27.61 -3.81
CA LEU A 259 -12.64 26.42 -4.10
C LEU A 259 -12.15 26.46 -5.54
N LYS A 260 -10.89 26.06 -5.73
CA LYS A 260 -10.24 25.81 -7.00
C LYS A 260 -10.29 24.31 -7.25
N ILE A 261 -10.81 23.91 -8.40
CA ILE A 261 -11.04 22.52 -8.76
C ILE A 261 -10.23 22.26 -10.04
N GLU A 262 -9.24 21.38 -9.96
CA GLU A 262 -8.31 21.12 -11.06
C GLU A 262 -8.29 19.64 -11.42
N LEU A 263 -8.57 19.35 -12.69
CA LEU A 263 -8.28 18.05 -13.28
C LEU A 263 -6.80 18.00 -13.63
N ILE A 264 -6.13 16.95 -13.18
CA ILE A 264 -4.71 16.71 -13.37
C ILE A 264 -4.56 15.54 -14.35
N SER A 265 -3.77 15.77 -15.40
CA SER A 265 -3.42 14.74 -16.38
C SER A 265 -2.65 13.61 -15.70
N SER A 266 -2.98 12.38 -16.09
CA SER A 266 -2.27 11.18 -15.68
C SER A 266 -0.81 11.24 -16.12
N GLU A 267 0.10 10.82 -15.24
CA GLU A 267 1.51 10.61 -15.58
C GLU A 267 1.74 9.34 -16.40
N PHE A 268 0.78 8.40 -16.36
CA PHE A 268 0.86 7.14 -17.09
C PHE A 268 0.38 7.28 -18.55
N PHE A 269 -0.65 8.10 -18.78
CA PHE A 269 -1.32 8.20 -20.07
C PHE A 269 -1.49 9.67 -20.49
N PRO A 270 -0.80 10.12 -21.55
CA PRO A 270 -0.93 11.49 -22.01
C PRO A 270 -2.34 11.77 -22.52
N GLY A 271 -2.94 12.87 -22.06
CA GLY A 271 -4.25 13.33 -22.52
C GLY A 271 -5.46 12.71 -21.81
N THR A 272 -5.25 12.02 -20.69
CA THR A 272 -6.32 11.50 -19.82
C THR A 272 -6.15 12.07 -18.42
N ASN A 273 -7.22 12.55 -17.80
CA ASN A 273 -7.20 13.00 -16.41
C ASN A 273 -7.61 11.86 -15.47
N ASP A 274 -6.73 11.50 -14.54
CA ASP A 274 -7.00 10.45 -13.54
C ASP A 274 -7.12 11.01 -12.12
N THR A 275 -6.89 12.31 -11.95
CA THR A 275 -6.83 12.94 -10.63
C THR A 275 -7.58 14.27 -10.64
N LEU A 276 -8.42 14.48 -9.62
CA LEU A 276 -9.11 15.73 -9.33
C LEU A 276 -8.59 16.30 -8.01
N LYS A 277 -8.04 17.51 -8.04
CA LYS A 277 -7.53 18.22 -6.87
C LYS A 277 -8.46 19.37 -6.50
N ILE A 278 -8.76 19.47 -5.21
CA ILE A 278 -9.61 20.53 -4.67
C ILE A 278 -8.79 21.38 -3.69
N ASP A 279 -8.59 22.64 -4.03
CA ASP A 279 -7.85 23.59 -3.20
C ASP A 279 -8.68 24.84 -2.94
N TYR A 280 -8.19 25.75 -2.10
CA TYR A 280 -8.78 27.09 -1.99
C TYR A 280 -8.15 28.02 -3.03
N ASN A 281 -8.97 28.83 -3.69
CA ASN A 281 -8.53 29.75 -4.75
C ASN A 281 -7.67 30.93 -4.23
N MET A 282 -7.60 31.11 -2.90
CA MET A 282 -6.76 32.13 -2.27
C MET A 282 -5.81 31.51 -1.25
N HIS A 283 -4.57 31.97 -1.26
CA HIS A 283 -3.56 31.68 -0.25
C HIS A 283 -3.96 32.37 1.06
N SER A 284 -4.51 31.63 2.02
CA SER A 284 -4.71 32.16 3.37
C SER A 284 -4.38 31.09 4.39
N TYR A 285 -3.51 31.47 5.32
CA TYR A 285 -3.16 30.70 6.50
C TYR A 285 -4.41 30.39 7.34
N GLY A 286 -4.53 29.16 7.82
CA GLY A 286 -5.56 28.76 8.79
C GLY A 286 -6.93 28.38 8.23
N ARG A 287 -7.06 28.02 6.94
CA ARG A 287 -8.35 27.55 6.42
C ARG A 287 -8.71 26.15 6.95
N PRO A 288 -10.01 25.92 7.25
CA PRO A 288 -10.50 24.62 7.68
C PRO A 288 -10.32 23.58 6.58
N SER A 289 -10.10 22.32 6.97
CA SER A 289 -10.10 21.19 6.05
C SER A 289 -11.40 21.16 5.25
N ILE A 290 -11.31 20.77 3.98
CA ILE A 290 -12.48 20.62 3.12
C ILE A 290 -13.33 19.50 3.71
N ASN A 291 -14.62 19.78 3.96
CA ASN A 291 -15.54 18.77 4.41
C ASN A 291 -15.80 17.76 3.26
N PRO A 292 -15.41 16.48 3.40
CA PRO A 292 -15.55 15.51 2.32
C PRO A 292 -17.00 15.03 2.14
N THR A 293 -17.92 15.26 3.08
CA THR A 293 -19.26 14.66 3.07
C THR A 293 -20.05 14.91 1.79
N VAL A 294 -19.96 16.10 1.19
CA VAL A 294 -20.63 16.41 -0.09
C VAL A 294 -20.04 15.58 -1.23
N ILE A 295 -18.72 15.39 -1.22
CA ILE A 295 -18.00 14.60 -2.23
C ILE A 295 -18.37 13.12 -2.07
N LEU A 296 -18.35 12.60 -0.85
CA LEU A 296 -18.73 11.22 -0.53
C LEU A 296 -20.18 10.92 -0.96
N ALA A 297 -21.11 11.81 -0.63
CA ALA A 297 -22.51 11.67 -1.01
C ALA A 297 -22.71 11.70 -2.54
N PHE A 298 -21.91 12.49 -3.26
CA PHE A 298 -21.94 12.51 -4.72
C PHE A 298 -21.42 11.19 -5.31
N ILE A 299 -20.32 10.67 -4.78
CA ILE A 299 -19.71 9.41 -5.22
C ILE A 299 -20.68 8.23 -5.02
N GLU A 300 -21.32 8.14 -3.86
CA GLU A 300 -22.24 7.03 -3.54
C GLU A 300 -23.61 7.20 -4.20
N GLY A 301 -24.19 8.41 -4.13
CA GLY A 301 -25.57 8.65 -4.55
C GLY A 301 -25.72 8.95 -6.04
N VAL A 302 -24.78 9.67 -6.65
CA VAL A 302 -24.87 10.08 -8.06
C VAL A 302 -24.07 9.14 -8.95
N LEU A 303 -22.81 8.87 -8.58
CA LEU A 303 -21.96 7.96 -9.36
C LEU A 303 -22.23 6.49 -9.06
N GLY A 304 -22.91 6.16 -7.96
CA GLY A 304 -23.28 4.77 -7.63
C GLY A 304 -22.09 3.89 -7.21
N TYR A 305 -20.95 4.49 -6.86
CA TYR A 305 -19.81 3.74 -6.35
C TYR A 305 -20.10 3.19 -4.95
N LYS A 306 -19.61 1.99 -4.67
CA LYS A 306 -19.74 1.34 -3.36
C LYS A 306 -18.46 1.51 -2.56
N LEU A 307 -18.59 1.92 -1.30
CA LEU A 307 -17.47 2.01 -0.38
C LEU A 307 -16.93 0.59 -0.08
N ILE A 308 -15.63 0.39 -0.30
CA ILE A 308 -14.93 -0.86 0.06
C ILE A 308 -14.23 -0.71 1.41
N HIS A 309 -13.56 0.42 1.60
CA HIS A 309 -12.68 0.62 2.75
C HIS A 309 -12.60 2.10 3.12
N THR A 310 -12.47 2.38 4.43
CA THR A 310 -12.23 3.72 4.96
C THR A 310 -11.31 3.69 6.17
N THR A 311 -10.47 4.70 6.29
CA THR A 311 -9.58 4.96 7.45
C THR A 311 -9.97 6.23 8.21
N GLY A 312 -11.14 6.82 7.90
CA GLY A 312 -11.58 8.12 8.43
C GLY A 312 -10.98 9.34 7.74
N HIS A 313 -9.85 9.18 7.03
CA HIS A 313 -9.20 10.24 6.22
C HIS A 313 -9.00 9.86 4.76
N THR A 314 -9.09 8.56 4.46
CA THR A 314 -9.08 8.03 3.09
C THR A 314 -10.31 7.15 2.89
N TRP A 315 -10.91 7.23 1.70
CA TRP A 315 -12.04 6.40 1.29
C TRP A 315 -11.73 5.73 -0.04
N LEU A 316 -11.93 4.42 -0.10
CA LEU A 316 -11.75 3.62 -1.30
C LEU A 316 -13.10 3.08 -1.76
N TYR A 317 -13.39 3.34 -3.02
CA TYR A 317 -14.64 3.06 -3.68
C TYR A 317 -14.44 2.16 -4.90
N LYS A 318 -15.45 1.35 -5.19
CA LYS A 318 -15.51 0.51 -6.38
C LYS A 318 -16.88 0.55 -7.02
N SER A 319 -16.90 0.62 -8.35
CA SER A 319 -18.09 0.45 -9.16
C SER A 319 -17.91 -0.74 -10.10
N ASP A 320 -18.80 -1.71 -10.01
CA ASP A 320 -18.86 -2.85 -10.94
C ASP A 320 -19.77 -2.55 -12.15
N THR A 321 -20.38 -1.37 -12.21
CA THR A 321 -21.33 -0.99 -13.27
C THR A 321 -20.64 -0.22 -14.38
N LEU A 322 -20.90 -0.61 -15.63
CA LEU A 322 -20.53 0.18 -16.80
C LEU A 322 -21.29 1.50 -16.80
N PHE A 323 -20.54 2.61 -16.87
CA PHE A 323 -21.09 3.94 -17.12
C PHE A 323 -21.24 4.13 -18.64
N LYS A 324 -22.37 4.70 -19.05
CA LYS A 324 -22.66 5.06 -20.44
C LYS A 324 -22.48 6.55 -20.64
#